data_AF-A0A1S6KZC9-F1
#
_entry.id   AF-A0A1S6KZC9-F1
#
_cell.length_a   1.000
_cell.length_b   1.000
_cell.length_c   1.000
_cell.angle_alpha   90.00
_cell.angle_beta   90.00
_cell.angle_gamma   90.00
#
_symmetry.space_group_name_H-M   'P 1'
#
loop_
_entity.id
_entity.type
_entity.pdbx_description
1 polymer ?
#
loop_
_entity_poly.entity_id
_entity_poly.type
_entity_poly.pdbx_seq_one_letter_code
_entity_poly.pdbx_strand_id
1 'polypeptide(L)'
;GIPCIQIDEPAIREGLPLRRADWDDYLQWAVDAFLLSSTGVEDQTQIHTHMCYSDFNDIFPSIKRMDADVITIENSKSDLKLLNAFEQHSYTNEIGPGVYDIHSPRVPSVEEMKERVAAMLKHLPKGLLWVNPDCGLKTRGWPEVEAALRNLTTVAKSFRQSA
;
A
#
# COMPACT_ATOMS: atom_id res chain seq x y z
N GLY A 1 0.56 -14.25 -19.42
CA GLY A 1 -0.10 -13.21 -20.24
C GLY A 1 -0.43 -11.96 -19.44
N ILE A 2 -0.79 -12.10 -18.15
CA ILE A 2 -0.98 -10.98 -17.22
C ILE A 2 0.35 -10.74 -16.49
N PRO A 3 0.97 -9.55 -16.60
CA PRO A 3 2.28 -9.27 -16.01
C PRO A 3 2.21 -8.74 -14.56
N CYS A 4 1.03 -8.35 -14.08
CA CYS A 4 0.84 -7.85 -12.72
C CYS A 4 -0.39 -8.54 -12.11
N ILE A 5 -0.23 -9.15 -10.94
CA ILE A 5 -1.29 -9.89 -10.24
C ILE A 5 -1.41 -9.31 -8.84
N GLN A 6 -2.62 -8.91 -8.43
CA GLN A 6 -2.87 -8.41 -7.08
C GLN A 6 -3.58 -9.48 -6.25
N ILE A 7 -3.06 -9.72 -5.04
CA ILE A 7 -3.58 -10.66 -4.04
C ILE A 7 -3.81 -9.89 -2.74
N ASP A 8 -5.08 -9.60 -2.45
CA ASP A 8 -5.46 -8.77 -1.30
C ASP A 8 -5.55 -9.62 -0.02
N GLU A 9 -4.93 -9.13 1.06
CA GLU A 9 -4.96 -9.75 2.39
C GLU A 9 -5.59 -8.81 3.41
N PRO A 10 -6.89 -8.46 3.25
CA PRO A 10 -7.55 -7.48 4.11
C PRO A 10 -7.74 -7.99 5.54
N ALA A 11 -7.60 -9.30 5.80
CA ALA A 11 -7.93 -9.94 7.07
C ALA A 11 -6.71 -10.54 7.81
N ILE A 12 -5.48 -10.33 7.31
CA ILE A 12 -4.26 -10.87 7.94
C ILE A 12 -4.08 -10.39 9.39
N ARG A 13 -4.65 -9.23 9.74
CA ARG A 13 -4.64 -8.73 11.12
C ARG A 13 -5.84 -9.23 11.93
N GLU A 14 -7.00 -9.39 11.31
CA GLU A 14 -8.23 -9.87 11.97
C GLU A 14 -8.08 -11.29 12.51
N GLY A 15 -7.25 -12.12 11.87
CA GLY A 15 -6.97 -13.47 12.33
C GLY A 15 -5.95 -13.57 13.48
N LEU A 16 -5.33 -12.45 13.90
CA LEU A 16 -4.33 -12.48 14.97
C LEU A 16 -4.91 -13.04 16.27
N PRO A 17 -4.28 -14.04 16.90
CA PRO A 17 -4.67 -14.51 18.21
C PRO A 17 -4.68 -13.37 19.24
N LEU A 18 -5.59 -13.43 20.22
CA LEU A 18 -5.67 -12.41 21.27
C LEU A 18 -4.39 -12.33 22.11
N ARG A 19 -3.66 -13.44 22.24
CA ARG A 19 -2.39 -13.50 22.98
C ARG A 19 -1.24 -13.26 22.03
N ARG A 20 -0.41 -12.26 22.33
CA ARG A 20 0.79 -11.93 21.56
C ARG A 20 1.76 -13.12 21.43
N ALA A 21 1.83 -13.98 22.45
CA ALA A 21 2.68 -15.17 22.42
C ALA A 21 2.32 -16.17 21.31
N ASP A 22 1.08 -16.13 20.81
CA ASP A 22 0.59 -17.04 19.77
C ASP A 22 0.65 -16.38 18.37
N TRP A 23 1.15 -15.14 18.26
CA TRP A 23 1.17 -14.39 16.99
C TRP A 23 2.13 -14.98 15.97
N ASP A 24 3.32 -15.39 16.41
CA ASP A 24 4.36 -15.88 15.49
C ASP A 24 3.90 -17.14 14.75
N ASP A 25 3.26 -18.06 15.46
CA ASP A 25 2.69 -19.29 14.88
C ASP A 25 1.60 -18.97 13.84
N TYR A 26 0.71 -18.02 14.16
CA TYR A 26 -0.33 -17.57 13.23
C TYR A 26 0.26 -16.91 11.99
N LEU A 27 1.12 -15.91 12.20
CA LEU A 27 1.71 -15.13 11.11
C LEU A 27 2.56 -16.03 10.21
N GLN A 28 3.25 -17.03 10.77
CA GLN A 28 4.03 -18.00 10.01
C GLN A 28 3.17 -18.67 8.93
N TRP A 29 2.12 -19.40 9.32
CA TRP A 29 1.31 -20.11 8.33
C TRP A 29 0.53 -19.15 7.43
N ALA A 30 0.11 -17.99 7.92
CA ALA A 30 -0.65 -17.02 7.13
C ALA A 30 0.21 -16.45 5.99
N VAL A 31 1.46 -16.08 6.29
CA VAL A 31 2.41 -15.62 5.27
C VAL A 31 2.82 -16.77 4.35
N ASP A 32 3.03 -17.99 4.87
CA ASP A 32 3.35 -19.16 4.04
C ASP A 32 2.21 -19.48 3.05
N ALA A 33 0.96 -19.30 3.45
CA ALA A 33 -0.20 -19.45 2.58
C ALA A 33 -0.24 -18.39 1.47
N PHE A 34 0.07 -17.13 1.79
CA PHE A 34 0.22 -16.07 0.80
C PHE A 34 1.32 -16.42 -0.20
N LEU A 35 2.52 -16.76 0.29
CA LEU A 35 3.65 -17.15 -0.54
C LEU A 35 3.30 -18.34 -1.43
N LEU A 36 2.64 -19.36 -0.91
CA LEU A 36 2.23 -20.52 -1.71
C LEU A 36 1.29 -20.14 -2.87
N SER A 37 0.47 -19.09 -2.70
CA SER A 37 -0.44 -18.61 -3.74
C SER A 37 0.24 -17.84 -4.88
N SER A 38 1.40 -17.25 -4.61
CA SER A 38 2.19 -16.47 -5.57
C SER A 38 3.47 -17.16 -6.03
N THR A 39 3.90 -18.23 -5.34
CA THR A 39 5.09 -19.01 -5.68
C THR A 39 4.90 -19.68 -7.04
N GLY A 40 5.85 -19.47 -7.95
CA GLY A 40 5.85 -20.06 -9.29
C GLY A 40 5.48 -19.09 -10.42
N VAL A 41 5.29 -17.81 -10.11
CA VAL A 41 5.31 -16.77 -11.16
C VAL A 41 6.73 -16.53 -11.66
N GLU A 42 6.86 -16.09 -12.91
CA GLU A 42 8.13 -15.67 -13.50
C GLU A 42 8.64 -14.38 -12.85
N ASP A 43 9.96 -14.16 -12.77
CA ASP A 43 10.59 -12.94 -12.21
C ASP A 43 10.07 -11.62 -12.81
N GLN A 44 9.58 -11.67 -14.04
CA GLN A 44 8.99 -10.52 -14.76
C GLN A 44 7.51 -10.25 -14.40
N THR A 45 6.89 -11.13 -13.60
CA THR A 45 5.50 -11.01 -13.14
C THR A 45 5.49 -10.33 -11.78
N GLN A 46 4.84 -9.18 -11.69
CA GLN A 46 4.78 -8.40 -10.46
C GLN A 46 3.60 -8.84 -9.58
N ILE A 47 3.89 -9.19 -8.34
CA ILE A 47 2.91 -9.49 -7.29
C ILE A 47 2.65 -8.24 -6.47
N HIS A 48 1.39 -7.82 -6.48
CA HIS A 48 0.89 -6.74 -5.64
C HIS A 48 0.10 -7.33 -4.48
N THR A 49 0.15 -6.69 -3.32
CA THR A 49 -0.76 -7.00 -2.22
C THR A 49 -1.35 -5.73 -1.64
N HIS A 50 -2.64 -5.77 -1.32
CA HIS A 50 -3.34 -4.71 -0.65
C HIS A 50 -3.76 -5.14 0.75
N MET A 51 -3.58 -4.26 1.73
CA MET A 51 -4.01 -4.45 3.11
C MET A 51 -4.75 -3.21 3.62
N CYS A 52 -5.98 -3.41 4.11
CA CYS A 52 -6.88 -2.35 4.57
C CYS A 52 -6.55 -1.82 5.98
N TYR A 53 -5.27 -1.64 6.29
CA TYR A 53 -4.82 -1.11 7.59
C TYR A 53 -3.79 -0.01 7.40
N SER A 54 -3.59 0.80 8.43
CA SER A 54 -2.64 1.91 8.42
C SER A 54 -1.58 1.85 9.52
N ASP A 55 -1.61 0.83 10.36
CA ASP A 55 -0.61 0.61 11.42
C ASP A 55 -0.13 -0.84 11.37
N PHE A 56 1.08 -1.05 10.85
CA PHE A 56 1.69 -2.37 10.70
C PHE A 56 2.89 -2.57 11.61
N ASN A 57 3.18 -1.65 12.54
CA ASN A 57 4.44 -1.68 13.29
C ASN A 57 4.68 -3.03 13.99
N ASP A 58 3.64 -3.62 14.59
CA ASP A 58 3.76 -4.88 15.30
C ASP A 58 3.91 -6.13 14.40
N ILE A 59 3.53 -6.04 13.11
CA ILE A 59 3.56 -7.16 12.15
C ILE A 59 4.43 -6.89 10.93
N PHE A 60 5.18 -5.79 10.92
CA PHE A 60 6.01 -5.37 9.80
C PHE A 60 7.00 -6.47 9.34
N PRO A 61 7.67 -7.23 10.24
CA PRO A 61 8.52 -8.34 9.81
C PRO A 61 7.77 -9.39 8.99
N SER A 62 6.51 -9.67 9.33
CA SER A 62 5.66 -10.60 8.58
C SER A 62 5.25 -10.03 7.23
N ILE A 63 4.95 -8.72 7.16
CA ILE A 63 4.68 -8.03 5.89
C ILE A 63 5.90 -8.09 4.96
N LYS A 64 7.10 -7.86 5.49
CA LYS A 64 8.34 -8.01 4.73
C LYS A 64 8.55 -9.45 4.25
N ARG A 65 8.17 -10.45 5.05
CA ARG A 65 8.26 -11.87 4.70
C ARG A 65 7.26 -12.27 3.60
N MET A 66 6.19 -11.52 3.38
CA MET A 66 5.26 -11.78 2.26
C MET A 66 5.94 -11.64 0.89
N ASP A 67 7.06 -10.93 0.82
CA ASP A 67 7.89 -10.79 -0.39
C ASP A 67 7.11 -10.33 -1.62
N ALA A 68 6.13 -9.45 -1.42
CA ALA A 68 5.40 -8.83 -2.52
C ALA A 68 6.29 -7.76 -3.18
N ASP A 69 6.24 -7.67 -4.50
CA ASP A 69 6.97 -6.65 -5.26
C ASP A 69 6.44 -5.25 -4.93
N VAL A 70 5.10 -5.13 -4.80
CA VAL A 70 4.42 -3.88 -4.46
C VAL A 70 3.42 -4.09 -3.34
N ILE A 71 3.48 -3.25 -2.32
CA ILE A 71 2.50 -3.22 -1.23
C ILE A 71 1.69 -1.93 -1.27
N THR A 72 0.36 -2.04 -1.29
CA THR A 72 -0.53 -0.88 -1.15
C THR A 72 -1.27 -0.90 0.18
N ILE A 73 -1.28 0.24 0.87
CA ILE A 73 -1.84 0.35 2.22
C ILE A 73 -2.65 1.61 2.38
N GLU A 74 -3.65 1.56 3.25
CA GLU A 74 -4.43 2.73 3.61
C GLU A 74 -3.55 3.72 4.38
N ASN A 75 -3.50 4.98 3.93
CA ASN A 75 -2.64 5.98 4.56
C ASN A 75 -3.19 7.41 4.46
N SER A 76 -4.25 7.68 3.69
CA SER A 76 -4.71 9.06 3.49
C SER A 76 -5.20 9.73 4.78
N LYS A 77 -5.57 8.96 5.81
CA LYS A 77 -5.98 9.49 7.12
C LYS A 77 -4.93 9.35 8.22
N SER A 78 -3.81 8.70 7.92
CA SER A 78 -2.85 8.30 8.94
C SER A 78 -1.63 9.19 8.97
N ASP A 79 -1.07 9.30 10.18
CA ASP A 79 0.12 10.08 10.45
C ASP A 79 1.36 9.41 9.81
N LEU A 80 2.42 10.17 9.51
CA LEU A 80 3.61 9.68 8.80
C LEU A 80 4.39 8.59 9.57
N LYS A 81 3.91 8.15 10.74
CA LYS A 81 4.50 7.10 11.57
C LYS A 81 4.72 5.80 10.81
N LEU A 82 3.82 5.47 9.89
CA LEU A 82 3.95 4.28 9.06
C LEU A 82 5.17 4.33 8.14
N LEU A 83 5.52 5.54 7.65
CA LEU A 83 6.71 5.75 6.82
C LEU A 83 8.01 5.54 7.60
N ASN A 84 8.03 5.88 8.89
CA ASN A 84 9.17 5.60 9.75
C ASN A 84 9.43 4.09 9.91
N ALA A 85 8.38 3.26 9.89
CA ALA A 85 8.54 1.81 9.98
C ALA A 85 9.32 1.26 8.77
N PHE A 86 9.04 1.76 7.56
CA PHE A 86 9.75 1.34 6.35
C PHE A 86 11.24 1.71 6.40
N GLU A 87 11.56 2.90 6.92
CA GLU A 87 12.94 3.34 7.11
C GLU A 87 13.65 2.48 8.17
N GLN A 88 13.01 2.25 9.32
CA GLN A 88 13.57 1.44 10.42
C GLN A 88 13.81 -0.03 10.04
N HIS A 89 12.93 -0.60 9.22
CA HIS A 89 13.01 -2.01 8.83
C HIS A 89 13.70 -2.25 7.48
N SER A 90 14.26 -1.18 6.87
CA SER A 90 14.99 -1.23 5.59
C SER A 90 14.18 -2.00 4.53
N TYR A 91 12.96 -1.54 4.28
CA TYR A 91 12.10 -2.12 3.25
C TYR A 91 12.62 -1.70 1.87
N THR A 92 12.83 -2.67 1.00
CA THR A 92 13.50 -2.49 -0.29
C THR A 92 12.57 -2.54 -1.49
N ASN A 93 11.35 -3.04 -1.30
CA ASN A 93 10.39 -3.27 -2.38
C ASN A 93 9.51 -2.03 -2.56
N GLU A 94 8.68 -2.04 -3.60
CA GLU A 94 7.86 -0.89 -3.95
C GLU A 94 6.63 -0.78 -3.02
N ILE A 95 6.11 0.44 -2.86
CA ILE A 95 5.04 0.73 -1.92
C ILE A 95 4.13 1.85 -2.42
N GLY A 96 2.82 1.69 -2.19
CA GLY A 96 1.78 2.66 -2.49
C GLY A 96 0.93 3.02 -1.27
N PRO A 97 1.37 3.93 -0.39
CA PRO A 97 0.52 4.47 0.66
C PRO A 97 -0.56 5.37 0.03
N GLY A 98 -1.82 5.11 0.34
CA GLY A 98 -2.94 5.80 -0.31
C GLY A 98 -2.93 7.32 -0.10
N VAL A 99 -3.20 8.06 -1.19
CA VAL A 99 -3.25 9.55 -1.19
C VAL A 99 -4.66 10.12 -1.36
N TYR A 100 -5.65 9.24 -1.54
CA TYR A 100 -7.06 9.59 -1.72
C TYR A 100 -7.92 8.74 -0.77
N ASP A 101 -8.55 9.41 0.19
CA ASP A 101 -9.55 8.83 1.10
C ASP A 101 -10.80 8.41 0.33
N ILE A 102 -10.86 7.13 -0.02
CA ILE A 102 -12.00 6.60 -0.75
C ILE A 102 -13.25 6.48 0.10
N HIS A 103 -13.24 6.77 1.41
CA HIS A 103 -14.44 6.75 2.26
C HIS A 103 -15.15 8.10 2.34
N SER A 104 -14.56 9.14 1.74
CA SER A 104 -15.15 10.47 1.63
C SER A 104 -15.62 10.74 0.20
N PRO A 105 -16.80 11.37 0.01
CA PRO A 105 -17.24 11.81 -1.31
C PRO A 105 -16.51 13.08 -1.78
N ARG A 106 -15.67 13.68 -0.92
CA ARG A 106 -14.89 14.87 -1.26
C ARG A 106 -13.81 14.49 -2.27
N VAL A 107 -13.73 15.25 -3.36
CA VAL A 107 -12.60 15.19 -4.30
C VAL A 107 -11.41 15.96 -3.70
N PRO A 108 -10.32 15.29 -3.27
CA PRO A 108 -9.10 15.98 -2.86
C PRO A 108 -8.47 16.78 -4.00
N SER A 109 -7.88 17.93 -3.68
CA SER A 109 -7.21 18.78 -4.66
C SER A 109 -5.86 18.21 -5.08
N VAL A 110 -5.32 18.71 -6.20
CA VAL A 110 -3.98 18.37 -6.67
C VAL A 110 -2.93 18.78 -5.63
N GLU A 111 -3.09 19.94 -5.01
CA GLU A 111 -2.18 20.49 -4.00
C GLU A 111 -2.13 19.60 -2.76
N GLU A 112 -3.29 19.17 -2.25
CA GLU A 112 -3.37 18.30 -1.08
C GLU A 112 -2.69 16.94 -1.33
N MET A 113 -2.95 16.33 -2.50
CA MET A 113 -2.26 15.10 -2.88
C MET A 113 -0.76 15.30 -3.09
N LYS A 114 -0.33 16.45 -3.66
CA LYS A 114 1.09 16.77 -3.83
C LYS A 114 1.82 16.87 -2.51
N GLU A 115 1.23 17.53 -1.51
CA GLU A 115 1.80 17.63 -0.16
C GLU A 115 2.00 16.26 0.47
N ARG A 116 1.03 15.36 0.30
CA ARG A 116 1.13 13.96 0.77
C ARG A 116 2.26 13.20 0.09
N VAL A 117 2.32 13.23 -1.24
CA VAL A 117 3.39 12.58 -2.00
C VAL A 117 4.76 13.18 -1.64
N ALA A 118 4.86 14.50 -1.50
CA ALA A 118 6.10 15.16 -1.07
C ALA A 118 6.53 14.74 0.33
N ALA A 119 5.59 14.54 1.26
CA ALA A 119 5.88 14.02 2.59
C ALA A 119 6.39 12.56 2.52
N MET A 120 5.78 11.71 1.69
CA MET A 120 6.23 10.33 1.48
C MET A 120 7.66 10.27 0.92
N LEU A 121 7.97 11.11 -0.06
CA LEU A 121 9.29 11.18 -0.69
C LEU A 121 10.42 11.66 0.23
N LYS A 122 10.12 12.15 1.45
CA LYS A 122 11.15 12.44 2.46
C LYS A 122 11.68 11.17 3.12
N HIS A 123 10.91 10.09 3.10
CA HIS A 123 11.23 8.83 3.78
C HIS A 123 11.46 7.68 2.79
N LEU A 124 10.93 7.78 1.58
CA LEU A 124 10.99 6.73 0.57
C LEU A 124 11.71 7.21 -0.70
N PRO A 125 12.63 6.41 -1.26
CA PRO A 125 13.18 6.68 -2.57
C PRO A 125 12.07 6.80 -3.62
N LYS A 126 12.17 7.80 -4.49
CA LYS A 126 11.18 8.06 -5.54
C LYS A 126 10.90 6.85 -6.44
N GLY A 127 11.92 6.02 -6.68
CA GLY A 127 11.79 4.82 -7.52
C GLY A 127 10.93 3.70 -6.90
N LEU A 128 10.70 3.74 -5.58
CA LEU A 128 9.91 2.73 -4.88
C LEU A 128 8.45 3.19 -4.63
N LEU A 129 8.10 4.44 -4.92
CA LEU A 129 6.80 5.01 -4.56
C LEU A 129 5.76 4.89 -5.68
N TRP A 130 4.66 4.21 -5.37
CA TRP A 130 3.42 4.22 -6.14
C TRP A 130 2.46 5.29 -5.64
N VAL A 131 1.61 5.78 -6.54
CA VAL A 131 0.55 6.73 -6.22
C VAL A 131 -0.79 6.09 -6.55
N ASN A 132 -1.59 5.83 -5.52
CA ASN A 132 -2.86 5.11 -5.59
C ASN A 132 -3.89 5.66 -4.58
N PRO A 133 -5.18 5.34 -4.74
CA PRO A 133 -6.19 5.55 -3.69
C PRO A 133 -5.92 4.66 -2.46
N ASP A 134 -6.60 4.95 -1.35
CA ASP A 134 -6.54 4.12 -0.14
C ASP A 134 -7.01 2.68 -0.36
N CYS A 135 -8.09 2.48 -1.12
CA CYS A 135 -8.69 1.16 -1.35
C CYS A 135 -9.52 1.19 -2.65
N GLY A 136 -10.34 0.15 -2.86
CA GLY A 136 -11.25 0.04 -4.00
C GLY A 136 -12.33 1.12 -4.03
N LEU A 137 -12.75 1.49 -5.25
CA LEU A 137 -13.68 2.60 -5.50
C LEU A 137 -15.15 2.18 -5.58
N LYS A 138 -15.48 0.94 -5.20
CA LYS A 138 -16.82 0.34 -5.36
C LYS A 138 -17.96 1.17 -4.75
N THR A 139 -17.68 1.88 -3.67
CA THR A 139 -18.71 2.66 -2.93
C THR A 139 -18.86 4.10 -3.46
N ARG A 140 -18.05 4.50 -4.44
CA ARG A 140 -17.97 5.87 -4.96
C ARG A 140 -18.76 6.05 -6.26
N GLY A 141 -19.21 7.28 -6.51
CA GLY A 141 -19.87 7.70 -7.74
C GLY A 141 -18.88 8.06 -8.85
N TRP A 142 -19.27 7.88 -10.11
CA TRP A 142 -18.40 8.19 -11.25
C TRP A 142 -17.88 9.64 -11.30
N PRO A 143 -18.70 10.68 -11.05
CA PRO A 143 -18.20 12.06 -11.12
C PRO A 143 -17.08 12.36 -10.11
N GLU A 144 -17.19 11.84 -8.88
CA GLU A 144 -16.15 12.00 -7.85
C GLU A 144 -14.89 11.18 -8.17
N VAL A 145 -15.06 9.94 -8.63
CA VAL A 145 -13.96 9.05 -9.01
C VAL A 145 -13.15 9.64 -10.16
N GLU A 146 -13.80 10.06 -11.23
CA GLU A 146 -13.10 10.63 -12.38
C GLU A 146 -12.31 11.88 -11.99
N ALA A 147 -12.91 12.78 -11.22
CA ALA A 147 -12.25 14.00 -10.78
C ALA A 147 -11.04 13.69 -9.88
N ALA A 148 -11.21 12.78 -8.90
CA ALA A 148 -10.14 12.39 -7.99
C ALA A 148 -8.97 11.70 -8.72
N LEU A 149 -9.27 10.77 -9.64
CA LEU A 149 -8.23 10.06 -10.40
C LEU A 149 -7.53 10.97 -11.43
N ARG A 150 -8.23 11.96 -12.01
CA ARG A 150 -7.59 13.01 -12.84
C ARG A 150 -6.60 13.85 -12.01
N ASN A 151 -6.96 14.20 -10.79
CA ASN A 151 -6.06 14.91 -9.87
C ASN A 151 -4.85 14.03 -9.50
N LEU A 152 -5.09 12.77 -9.14
CA LEU A 152 -4.06 11.80 -8.78
C LEU A 152 -3.03 11.59 -9.91
N THR A 153 -3.51 11.41 -11.14
CA THR A 153 -2.61 11.27 -12.31
C THR A 153 -1.86 12.56 -12.62
N THR A 154 -2.46 13.72 -12.38
CA THR A 154 -1.80 15.03 -12.52
C THR A 154 -0.67 15.20 -11.50
N VAL A 155 -0.89 14.79 -10.25
CA VAL A 155 0.11 14.78 -9.18
C VAL A 155 1.30 13.92 -9.60
N ALA A 156 1.06 12.66 -9.97
CA ALA A 156 2.11 11.75 -10.38
C ALA A 156 2.94 12.28 -11.57
N LYS A 157 2.27 12.87 -12.59
CA LYS A 157 2.96 13.51 -13.73
C LYS A 157 3.86 14.66 -13.30
N SER A 158 3.41 15.50 -12.36
CA SER A 158 4.21 16.62 -11.87
C SER A 158 5.51 16.17 -11.21
N PHE A 159 5.49 15.11 -10.38
CA PHE A 159 6.71 14.58 -9.77
C PHE A 159 7.63 13.89 -10.79
N ARG A 160 7.10 13.31 -11.88
CA ARG A 160 7.92 12.72 -12.95
C ARG A 160 8.69 13.77 -13.76
N GLN A 161 8.10 14.96 -13.97
CA GLN A 161 8.73 16.06 -14.73
C GLN A 161 9.78 16.82 -13.94
N SER A 162 9.64 16.90 -12.62
CA SER A 162 10.59 17.60 -11.72
C SER A 162 11.85 16.78 -11.42
N ALA A 163 12.28 15.91 -12.34
CA ALA A 163 13.45 15.03 -12.21
C ALA A 163 14.63 15.59 -13.00
#